data_AF-A0A817S9P4-F1
#
_entry.id   AF-A0A817S9P4-F1
#
_cell.length_a   1.000
_cell.length_b   1.000
_cell.length_c   1.000
_cell.angle_alpha   90.00
_cell.angle_beta   90.00
_cell.angle_gamma   90.00
#
_symmetry.space_group_name_H-M   'P 1'
#
loop_
_entity.id
_entity.type
_entity.pdbx_description
1 polymer ?
#
loop_
_entity_poly.entity_id
_entity_poly.type
_entity_poly.pdbx_seq_one_letter_code
_entity_poly.pdbx_strand_id
1 'polypeptide(L)'
;MTFVFVILLGVSPRILQPKVRENCLDVEERIARITDIKRTRVDLFNATRGSNATRESRMEAVLWVAICKFDCKIEGGFVRDWVVGKYIQRPTNTTKPSDWVKYEGTDKIPYMIKEVVPSDLDCHLPKKIYFDIEKFKDELHKFGITCDVYRQSWRYVLLIDKDEKTGPFTMDLIEPHIALTHDRIDFDVNNLYLEKSYTREIGMRVDIQELPYSISLESIVKNIKEKKFRVLRPIDSLLQERINKMKNIRNWTQSGKPFSIVPSPHSHIISVVVPLPSSSDLYQDLATKMQVIGGGIQIKSIEQIRNPRLEGLYEFMKTNIAGQCPQSNPKERCLFHGTNTDAIQGITDYGFDDRYFSSSGRWGHGAYFADDPRKSHGYTNLNPQDQTHVMFYAKVLLGIQSVQNTDNASLNAAPIGYHSVQGTGGQYEEYIVYRYGQALPYLKVTYTA
;
A
#
# COMPACT_ATOMS: atom_id res chain seq x y z
N MET A 1 23.66 22.39 -5.01
CA MET A 1 22.38 22.62 -5.71
C MET A 1 21.41 21.55 -5.22
N THR A 2 20.55 21.93 -4.30
CA THR A 2 19.78 21.03 -3.43
C THR A 2 18.50 20.61 -4.12
N PHE A 3 18.38 19.32 -4.49
CA PHE A 3 17.13 18.79 -5.01
C PHE A 3 16.26 18.25 -3.87
N VAL A 4 15.33 19.09 -3.46
CA VAL A 4 14.12 18.75 -2.73
C VAL A 4 13.20 18.02 -3.71
N PHE A 5 12.80 16.77 -3.44
CA PHE A 5 11.58 16.22 -4.03
C PHE A 5 10.80 15.37 -3.03
N VAL A 6 9.49 15.62 -3.09
CA VAL A 6 8.43 15.16 -2.22
C VAL A 6 8.04 13.74 -2.61
N ILE A 7 7.87 12.86 -1.62
CA ILE A 7 7.40 11.49 -1.80
C ILE A 7 5.87 11.52 -1.80
N LEU A 8 5.26 11.72 -2.97
CA LEU A 8 3.81 11.65 -3.13
C LEU A 8 3.47 10.67 -4.24
N LEU A 9 2.96 9.49 -3.86
CA LEU A 9 2.28 8.55 -4.76
C LEU A 9 0.96 9.14 -5.33
N GLY A 10 0.67 10.41 -5.05
CA GLY A 10 -0.62 11.02 -5.24
C GLY A 10 -0.58 12.49 -5.63
N VAL A 11 -1.77 13.07 -5.80
CA VAL A 11 -1.93 14.43 -6.28
C VAL A 11 -1.50 15.41 -5.19
N SER A 12 -0.61 16.35 -5.53
CA SER A 12 -0.25 17.47 -4.65
C SER A 12 -1.50 18.23 -4.23
N PRO A 13 -1.52 18.86 -3.03
CA PRO A 13 -2.67 19.63 -2.62
C PRO A 13 -3.00 20.68 -3.67
N ARG A 14 -4.29 20.83 -3.96
CA ARG A 14 -4.79 21.86 -4.86
C ARG A 14 -6.13 22.38 -4.41
N ILE A 15 -6.49 23.56 -4.90
CA ILE A 15 -7.81 24.14 -4.71
C ILE A 15 -8.83 23.31 -5.53
N LEU A 16 -10.04 23.16 -4.98
CA LEU A 16 -11.17 22.56 -5.70
C LEU A 16 -11.54 23.38 -6.93
N GLN A 17 -12.00 22.72 -7.99
CA GLN A 17 -12.47 23.42 -9.18
C GLN A 17 -13.59 24.43 -8.85
N PRO A 18 -13.66 25.60 -9.52
CA PRO A 18 -14.58 26.69 -9.18
C PRO A 18 -16.03 26.25 -8.95
N LYS A 19 -16.57 25.40 -9.84
CA LYS A 19 -17.95 24.88 -9.77
C LYS A 19 -18.28 24.12 -8.48
N VAL A 20 -17.28 23.47 -7.88
CA VAL A 20 -17.44 22.70 -6.63
C VAL A 20 -17.07 23.56 -5.42
N ARG A 21 -16.08 24.44 -5.60
CA ARG A 21 -15.51 25.30 -4.56
C ARG A 21 -16.54 26.18 -3.86
N GLU A 22 -17.47 26.77 -4.61
CA GLU A 22 -18.51 27.64 -4.06
C GLU A 22 -19.32 26.96 -2.95
N ASN A 23 -19.53 25.65 -3.07
CA ASN A 23 -20.27 24.84 -2.08
C ASN A 23 -19.37 24.22 -1.01
N CYS A 24 -18.07 24.54 -0.97
CA CYS A 24 -17.07 23.90 -0.10
C CYS A 24 -16.20 24.92 0.67
N LEU A 25 -16.63 26.17 0.81
CA LEU A 25 -15.89 27.18 1.58
C LEU A 25 -15.67 26.76 3.03
N ASP A 26 -16.65 26.08 3.62
CA ASP A 26 -16.57 25.54 4.98
C ASP A 26 -15.51 24.43 5.13
N VAL A 27 -15.21 23.72 4.03
CA VAL A 27 -14.11 22.74 3.96
C VAL A 27 -12.77 23.48 3.97
N GLU A 28 -12.62 24.55 3.20
CA GLU A 28 -11.40 25.39 3.20
C GLU A 28 -11.14 25.98 4.59
N GLU A 29 -12.17 26.43 5.30
CA GLU A 29 -12.03 26.90 6.68
C GLU A 29 -11.54 25.81 7.63
N ARG A 30 -12.05 24.57 7.51
CA ARG A 30 -11.58 23.42 8.29
C ARG A 30 -10.14 23.07 7.99
N ILE A 31 -9.74 23.11 6.71
CA ILE A 31 -8.35 22.91 6.29
C ILE A 31 -7.45 23.97 6.90
N ALA A 32 -7.84 25.25 6.83
CA ALA A 32 -7.06 26.35 7.39
C ALA A 32 -6.87 26.22 8.90
N ARG A 33 -7.89 25.78 9.65
CA ARG A 33 -7.77 25.51 11.09
C ARG A 33 -6.69 24.46 11.41
N ILE A 34 -6.41 23.54 10.50
CA ILE A 34 -5.45 22.46 10.70
C ILE A 34 -4.06 22.82 10.17
N THR A 35 -3.97 23.55 9.06
CA THR A 35 -2.73 23.67 8.26
C THR A 35 -2.13 25.08 8.25
N ASP A 36 -2.83 26.10 8.74
CA ASP A 36 -2.34 27.48 8.75
C ASP A 36 -1.36 27.72 9.90
N ILE A 37 -0.08 27.86 9.55
CA ILE A 37 1.02 28.16 10.50
C ILE A 37 0.82 29.49 11.24
N LYS A 38 -0.05 30.38 10.75
CA LYS A 38 -0.30 31.70 11.33
C LYS A 38 -1.33 31.68 12.46
N ARG A 39 -1.94 30.53 12.76
CA ARG A 39 -2.86 30.43 13.91
C ARG A 39 -2.16 30.86 15.20
N THR A 40 -2.82 31.74 15.93
CA THR A 40 -2.32 32.28 17.18
C THR A 40 -2.57 31.34 18.34
N ARG A 41 -1.88 31.57 19.47
CA ARG A 41 -2.17 30.85 20.73
C ARG A 41 -3.61 31.07 21.18
N VAL A 42 -4.20 32.23 20.89
CA VAL A 42 -5.60 32.55 21.23
C VAL A 42 -6.56 31.69 20.41
N ASP A 43 -6.29 31.52 19.10
CA ASP A 43 -7.11 30.67 18.23
C ASP A 43 -7.11 29.21 18.69
N LEU A 44 -5.96 28.73 19.16
CA LEU A 44 -5.80 27.37 19.69
C LEU A 44 -6.47 27.23 21.06
N PHE A 45 -6.32 28.22 21.94
CA PHE A 45 -6.98 28.23 23.24
C PHE A 45 -8.51 28.21 23.11
N ASN A 46 -9.07 29.01 22.20
CA ASN A 46 -10.51 29.01 21.94
C ASN A 46 -11.00 27.65 21.44
N ALA A 47 -10.18 26.94 20.64
CA ALA A 47 -10.50 25.61 20.15
C ALA A 47 -10.39 24.52 21.22
N THR A 48 -9.56 24.68 22.26
CA THR A 48 -9.35 23.64 23.27
C THR A 48 -10.06 23.90 24.60
N ARG A 49 -10.08 25.14 25.08
CA ARG A 49 -10.59 25.54 26.40
C ARG A 49 -11.66 26.64 26.34
N GLY A 50 -11.98 27.14 25.15
CA GLY A 50 -13.07 28.11 24.96
C GLY A 50 -14.44 27.52 25.32
N SER A 51 -15.43 28.38 25.58
CA SER A 51 -16.80 27.98 25.91
C SER A 51 -17.46 27.10 24.85
N ASN A 52 -17.00 27.21 23.60
CA ASN A 52 -17.50 26.48 22.44
C ASN A 52 -16.57 25.32 22.04
N ALA A 53 -15.60 24.95 22.87
CA ALA A 53 -14.68 23.86 22.57
C ALA A 53 -15.45 22.53 22.47
N THR A 54 -15.23 21.83 21.37
CA THR A 54 -15.78 20.50 21.10
C THR A 54 -14.65 19.49 21.00
N ARG A 55 -15.00 18.20 20.90
CA ARG A 55 -14.04 17.15 20.59
C ARG A 55 -13.32 17.43 19.29
N GLU A 56 -14.06 17.81 18.25
CA GLU A 56 -13.52 18.07 16.92
C GLU A 56 -12.61 19.29 16.89
N SER A 57 -12.93 20.38 17.60
CA SER A 57 -12.03 21.54 17.68
C SER A 57 -10.73 21.21 18.43
N ARG A 58 -10.79 20.30 19.42
CA ARG A 58 -9.61 19.75 20.09
C ARG A 58 -8.79 18.85 19.16
N MET A 59 -9.44 18.00 18.36
CA MET A 59 -8.78 17.21 17.31
C MET A 59 -8.10 18.11 16.28
N GLU A 60 -8.75 19.19 15.84
CA GLU A 60 -8.14 20.20 14.96
C GLU A 60 -6.89 20.84 15.59
N ALA A 61 -6.92 21.12 16.90
CA ALA A 61 -5.76 21.67 17.61
C ALA A 61 -4.60 20.66 17.71
N VAL A 62 -4.87 19.38 18.01
CA VAL A 62 -3.86 18.31 18.00
C VAL A 62 -3.22 18.19 16.63
N LEU A 63 -4.04 18.15 15.57
CA LEU A 63 -3.54 18.08 14.20
C LEU A 63 -2.73 19.31 13.81
N TRP A 64 -3.15 20.49 14.24
CA TRP A 64 -2.37 21.71 13.99
C TRP A 64 -0.99 21.62 14.64
N VAL A 65 -0.88 21.11 15.88
CA VAL A 65 0.44 20.87 16.50
C VAL A 65 1.23 19.85 15.67
N ALA A 66 0.64 18.70 15.34
CA ALA A 66 1.31 17.65 14.58
C ALA A 66 1.84 18.14 13.23
N ILE A 67 1.00 18.83 12.45
CA ILE A 67 1.31 19.26 11.09
C ILE A 67 2.18 20.51 11.09
N CYS A 68 1.79 21.56 11.81
CA CYS A 68 2.47 22.86 11.71
C CYS A 68 3.78 22.89 12.52
N LYS A 69 3.86 22.20 13.66
CA LYS A 69 5.06 22.19 14.52
C LYS A 69 5.95 20.96 14.33
N PHE A 70 5.38 19.81 14.00
CA PHE A 70 6.14 18.55 13.89
C PHE A 70 6.20 17.98 12.46
N ASP A 71 5.67 18.71 11.47
CA ASP A 71 5.78 18.35 10.04
C ASP A 71 5.17 16.98 9.71
N CYS A 72 4.16 16.56 10.50
CA CYS A 72 3.35 15.39 10.20
C CYS A 72 2.40 15.66 9.03
N LYS A 73 1.87 14.60 8.42
CA LYS A 73 0.76 14.66 7.46
C LYS A 73 -0.45 13.90 8.01
N ILE A 74 -1.65 14.42 7.80
CA ILE A 74 -2.91 13.75 8.20
C ILE A 74 -3.59 13.16 6.98
N GLU A 75 -4.10 11.95 7.11
CA GLU A 75 -4.83 11.27 6.04
C GLU A 75 -6.05 10.50 6.55
N GLY A 76 -6.80 9.90 5.62
CA GLY A 76 -7.78 8.88 5.94
C GLY A 76 -9.05 9.41 6.61
N GLY A 77 -9.43 8.81 7.73
CA GLY A 77 -10.79 8.86 8.26
C GLY A 77 -11.22 10.25 8.72
N PHE A 78 -10.33 10.98 9.39
CA PHE A 78 -10.64 12.32 9.90
C PHE A 78 -10.86 13.35 8.78
N VAL A 79 -10.02 13.31 7.73
CA VAL A 79 -10.13 14.20 6.57
C VAL A 79 -11.48 13.96 5.87
N ARG A 80 -11.86 12.69 5.71
CA ARG A 80 -13.17 12.31 5.17
C ARG A 80 -14.32 12.78 6.05
N ASP A 81 -14.33 12.35 7.31
CA ASP A 81 -15.49 12.43 8.18
C ASP A 81 -15.73 13.86 8.66
N TRP A 82 -14.68 14.55 9.12
CA TRP A 82 -14.82 15.89 9.70
C TRP A 82 -14.51 16.99 8.69
N VAL A 83 -13.33 16.96 8.06
CA VAL A 83 -12.87 18.07 7.21
C VAL A 83 -13.77 18.23 5.99
N VAL A 84 -14.10 17.15 5.29
CA VAL A 84 -14.99 17.23 4.12
C VAL A 84 -16.46 17.03 4.51
N GLY A 85 -16.78 15.97 5.25
CA GLY A 85 -18.14 15.55 5.52
C GLY A 85 -18.87 16.30 6.64
N LYS A 86 -18.15 16.93 7.58
CA LYS A 86 -18.71 17.53 8.81
C LYS A 86 -19.59 16.55 9.61
N TYR A 87 -19.24 15.26 9.58
CA TYR A 87 -19.96 14.20 10.26
C TYR A 87 -19.57 14.10 11.73
N ILE A 88 -20.58 14.20 12.59
CA ILE A 88 -20.47 13.97 14.02
C ILE A 88 -21.47 12.86 14.37
N GLN A 89 -20.96 11.78 14.95
CA GLN A 89 -21.78 10.69 15.48
C GLN A 89 -21.25 10.31 16.85
N ARG A 90 -22.16 10.11 17.79
CA ARG A 90 -21.87 9.67 19.16
C ARG A 90 -22.71 8.42 19.46
N PRO A 91 -22.21 7.48 20.27
CA PRO A 91 -22.96 6.31 20.69
C PRO A 91 -24.17 6.72 21.55
N THR A 92 -25.26 5.98 21.44
CA THR A 92 -26.48 6.19 22.25
C THR A 92 -26.44 5.44 23.59
N ASN A 93 -25.64 4.38 23.69
CA ASN A 93 -25.68 3.42 24.80
C ASN A 93 -24.52 3.59 25.78
N THR A 94 -24.01 4.82 25.97
CA THR A 94 -22.88 5.11 26.86
C THR A 94 -23.25 6.19 27.86
N THR A 95 -22.80 6.06 29.10
CA THR A 95 -23.14 7.00 30.18
C THR A 95 -22.20 8.20 30.20
N LYS A 96 -20.93 8.00 29.83
CA LYS A 96 -19.91 9.05 29.80
C LYS A 96 -18.96 8.89 28.61
N PRO A 97 -18.28 9.96 28.17
CA PRO A 97 -17.37 9.88 27.01
C PRO A 97 -16.21 8.90 27.17
N SER A 98 -15.72 8.67 28.39
CA SER A 98 -14.64 7.69 28.62
C SER A 98 -15.05 6.25 28.33
N ASP A 99 -16.36 5.93 28.25
CA ASP A 99 -16.85 4.60 27.86
C ASP A 99 -16.61 4.30 26.36
N TRP A 100 -16.26 5.32 25.58
CA TRP A 100 -15.99 5.21 24.14
C TRP A 100 -14.64 4.57 23.84
N VAL A 101 -13.77 4.45 24.85
CA VAL A 101 -12.44 3.85 24.72
C VAL A 101 -12.52 2.36 25.08
N LYS A 102 -12.00 1.51 24.20
CA LYS A 102 -11.79 0.09 24.43
C LYS A 102 -10.30 -0.23 24.29
N TYR A 103 -9.91 -1.42 24.71
CA TYR A 103 -8.53 -1.87 24.70
C TYR A 103 -8.44 -3.25 24.05
N GLU A 104 -7.43 -3.46 23.22
CA GLU A 104 -7.18 -4.73 22.53
C GLU A 104 -5.75 -5.22 22.72
N GLY A 105 -5.55 -6.54 22.55
CA GLY A 105 -4.25 -7.20 22.63
C GLY A 105 -3.66 -7.29 24.05
N THR A 106 -2.50 -7.93 24.14
CA THR A 106 -1.73 -8.07 25.40
C THR A 106 -1.24 -6.73 25.92
N ASP A 107 -0.89 -5.84 25.01
CA ASP A 107 -0.33 -4.52 25.32
C ASP A 107 -1.41 -3.49 25.68
N LYS A 108 -2.69 -3.90 25.70
CA LYS A 108 -3.86 -3.06 25.97
C LYS A 108 -3.80 -1.78 25.15
N ILE A 109 -3.74 -1.91 23.84
CA ILE A 109 -3.73 -0.77 22.92
C ILE A 109 -5.12 -0.14 22.88
N PRO A 110 -5.26 1.18 23.12
CA PRO A 110 -6.55 1.84 23.11
C PRO A 110 -7.08 2.02 21.70
N TYR A 111 -8.39 1.86 21.53
CA TYR A 111 -9.10 2.18 20.29
C TYR A 111 -10.49 2.73 20.60
N MET A 112 -11.04 3.50 19.66
CA MET A 112 -12.39 4.05 19.78
C MET A 112 -13.44 3.05 19.29
N ILE A 113 -14.57 2.98 19.99
CA ILE A 113 -15.73 2.22 19.51
C ILE A 113 -16.19 2.71 18.13
N LYS A 114 -16.75 1.81 17.32
CA LYS A 114 -16.94 2.00 15.87
C LYS A 114 -17.99 3.08 15.54
N GLU A 115 -18.88 3.39 16.48
CA GLU A 115 -20.00 4.34 16.39
C GLU A 115 -19.57 5.80 16.53
N VAL A 116 -18.39 6.07 17.11
CA VAL A 116 -17.88 7.43 17.27
C VAL A 116 -17.31 7.91 15.92
N VAL A 117 -17.81 9.05 15.44
CA VAL A 117 -17.34 9.70 14.21
C VAL A 117 -17.08 11.19 14.48
N PRO A 118 -15.92 11.74 14.08
CA PRO A 118 -14.73 11.02 13.60
C PRO A 118 -14.12 10.12 14.69
N SER A 119 -13.59 8.95 14.34
CA SER A 119 -13.07 8.01 15.33
C SER A 119 -11.71 8.46 15.88
N ASP A 120 -10.76 8.63 14.99
CA ASP A 120 -9.33 8.68 15.23
C ASP A 120 -8.61 9.62 14.25
N LEU A 121 -7.33 9.87 14.52
CA LEU A 121 -6.44 10.69 13.70
C LEU A 121 -5.31 9.81 13.14
N ASP A 122 -5.21 9.70 11.82
CA ASP A 122 -4.16 8.91 11.15
C ASP A 122 -3.05 9.83 10.62
N CYS A 123 -1.93 9.92 11.32
CA CYS A 123 -0.82 10.79 10.95
C CYS A 123 0.44 10.03 10.54
N HIS A 124 1.07 10.48 9.46
CA HIS A 124 2.42 10.05 9.09
C HIS A 124 3.46 10.95 9.73
N LEU A 125 4.46 10.32 10.34
CA LEU A 125 5.62 11.01 10.89
C LEU A 125 6.48 11.64 9.78
N PRO A 126 7.22 12.73 10.09
CA PRO A 126 8.13 13.33 9.14
C PRO A 126 9.23 12.34 8.72
N LYS A 127 9.54 12.32 7.41
CA LYS A 127 10.53 11.40 6.84
C LYS A 127 11.99 11.82 7.09
N LYS A 128 12.22 13.11 7.30
CA LYS A 128 13.56 13.72 7.29
C LYS A 128 13.98 14.28 8.65
N ILE A 129 13.08 14.28 9.62
CA ILE A 129 13.27 14.93 10.91
C ILE A 129 12.90 13.92 11.98
N TYR A 130 13.74 13.83 13.01
CA TYR A 130 13.42 13.02 14.17
C TYR A 130 12.15 13.56 14.86
N PHE A 131 11.18 12.67 15.08
CA PHE A 131 9.99 13.00 15.83
C PHE A 131 10.20 12.69 17.31
N ASP A 132 10.19 13.74 18.13
CA ASP A 132 10.29 13.65 19.59
C ASP A 132 8.88 13.60 20.20
N ILE A 133 8.50 12.42 20.66
CA ILE A 133 7.17 12.16 21.24
C ILE A 133 6.96 12.90 22.57
N GLU A 134 8.00 13.09 23.38
CA GLU A 134 7.87 13.79 24.66
C GLU A 134 7.70 15.29 24.42
N LYS A 135 8.47 15.86 23.48
CA LYS A 135 8.25 17.24 23.04
C LYS A 135 6.87 17.44 22.43
N PHE A 136 6.35 16.47 21.70
CA PHE A 136 4.98 16.52 21.16
C PHE A 136 3.94 16.57 22.27
N LYS A 137 4.06 15.70 23.29
CA LYS A 137 3.19 15.72 24.48
C LYS A 137 3.27 17.05 25.22
N ASP A 138 4.47 17.60 25.41
CA ASP A 138 4.66 18.90 26.05
C ASP A 138 3.95 20.03 25.29
N GLU A 139 4.01 20.00 23.95
CA GLU A 139 3.29 20.97 23.12
C GLU A 139 1.76 20.82 23.23
N LEU A 140 1.24 19.60 23.32
CA LEU A 140 -0.19 19.36 23.57
C LEU A 140 -0.61 19.83 24.97
N HIS A 141 0.21 19.55 25.98
CA HIS A 141 -0.06 19.92 27.37
C HIS A 141 -0.20 21.44 27.56
N LYS A 142 0.56 22.24 26.80
CA LYS A 142 0.44 23.72 26.78
C LYS A 142 -0.95 24.22 26.40
N PHE A 143 -1.73 23.42 25.68
CA PHE A 143 -3.11 23.74 25.30
C PHE A 143 -4.15 23.01 26.14
N GLY A 144 -3.72 22.38 27.24
CA GLY A 144 -4.55 21.61 28.14
C GLY A 144 -5.09 20.34 27.49
N ILE A 145 -4.34 19.73 26.59
CA ILE A 145 -4.65 18.44 25.97
C ILE A 145 -3.87 17.36 26.72
N THR A 146 -4.57 16.35 27.21
CA THR A 146 -3.96 15.21 27.90
C THR A 146 -3.66 14.09 26.91
N CYS A 147 -2.52 13.42 27.04
CA CYS A 147 -2.08 12.43 26.08
C CYS A 147 -1.31 11.29 26.75
N ASP A 148 -1.86 10.08 26.66
CA ASP A 148 -1.20 8.82 27.02
C ASP A 148 -0.63 8.18 25.74
N VAL A 149 0.60 7.68 25.81
CA VAL A 149 1.30 7.10 24.65
C VAL A 149 1.52 5.61 24.83
N TYR A 150 1.15 4.85 23.81
CA TYR A 150 1.33 3.41 23.70
C TYR A 150 2.21 3.13 22.48
N ARG A 151 3.23 2.29 22.62
CA ARG A 151 4.19 1.99 21.55
C ARG A 151 3.95 0.59 21.00
N GLN A 152 3.84 0.48 19.69
CA GLN A 152 3.95 -0.79 18.96
C GLN A 152 5.18 -0.73 18.04
N SER A 153 5.63 -1.87 17.51
CA SER A 153 6.85 -1.97 16.69
C SER A 153 6.88 -1.04 15.47
N TRP A 154 5.72 -0.61 14.98
CA TRP A 154 5.56 0.10 13.71
C TRP A 154 4.78 1.43 13.79
N ARG A 155 4.23 1.80 14.96
CA ARG A 155 3.52 3.09 15.19
C ARG A 155 3.51 3.49 16.67
N TYR A 156 3.17 4.75 16.95
CA TYR A 156 2.68 5.17 18.25
C TYR A 156 1.16 5.28 18.21
N VAL A 157 0.49 4.82 19.27
CA VAL A 157 -0.94 4.99 19.48
C VAL A 157 -1.12 5.92 20.67
N LEU A 158 -1.75 7.06 20.45
CA LEU A 158 -1.96 8.08 21.45
C LEU A 158 -3.43 8.06 21.87
N LEU A 159 -3.70 7.97 23.17
CA LEU A 159 -5.03 8.21 23.73
C LEU A 159 -5.07 9.65 24.24
N ILE A 160 -5.96 10.45 23.66
CA ILE A 160 -6.04 11.88 23.93
C ILE A 160 -7.35 12.16 24.66
N ASP A 161 -7.27 12.98 25.70
CA ASP A 161 -8.43 13.54 26.39
C ASP A 161 -9.40 12.49 26.98
N LYS A 162 -8.81 11.40 27.53
CA LYS A 162 -9.52 10.26 28.13
C LYS A 162 -10.70 10.67 29.01
N ASP A 163 -10.45 11.60 29.92
CA ASP A 163 -11.39 12.01 30.97
C ASP A 163 -11.95 13.43 30.76
N GLU A 164 -11.67 14.07 29.62
CA GLU A 164 -12.20 15.39 29.30
C GLU A 164 -13.68 15.31 28.89
N LYS A 165 -14.45 16.34 29.27
CA LYS A 165 -15.90 16.39 29.02
C LYS A 165 -16.26 16.41 27.53
N THR A 166 -15.39 16.96 26.70
CA THR A 166 -15.55 16.97 25.23
C THR A 166 -15.51 15.55 24.66
N GLY A 167 -14.81 14.64 25.32
CA GLY A 167 -14.71 13.24 24.99
C GLY A 167 -13.39 12.85 24.31
N PRO A 168 -12.98 11.58 24.47
CA PRO A 168 -11.66 11.11 24.06
C PRO A 168 -11.56 10.77 22.59
N PHE A 169 -10.35 10.73 22.08
CA PHE A 169 -10.02 10.25 20.75
C PHE A 169 -8.63 9.62 20.73
N THR A 170 -8.38 8.83 19.70
CA THR A 170 -7.09 8.18 19.48
C THR A 170 -6.37 8.81 18.28
N MET A 171 -5.04 8.76 18.30
CA MET A 171 -4.20 9.22 17.20
C MET A 171 -3.11 8.20 16.94
N ASP A 172 -2.98 7.81 15.68
CA ASP A 172 -1.89 6.98 15.18
C ASP A 172 -0.80 7.87 14.59
N LEU A 173 0.44 7.63 15.04
CA LEU A 173 1.64 8.18 14.42
C LEU A 173 2.38 7.04 13.74
N ILE A 174 2.22 6.95 12.42
CA ILE A 174 2.72 5.88 11.57
C ILE A 174 4.17 6.18 11.16
N GLU A 175 5.04 5.19 11.35
CA GLU A 175 6.45 5.30 10.98
C GLU A 175 6.64 5.32 9.45
N PRO A 176 7.55 6.15 8.91
CA PRO A 176 7.59 6.36 7.46
C PRO A 176 8.07 5.16 6.64
N HIS A 177 8.77 4.22 7.26
CA HIS A 177 9.28 3.00 6.61
C HIS A 177 8.21 1.91 6.44
N ILE A 178 7.05 2.05 7.10
CA ILE A 178 5.94 1.08 7.05
C ILE A 178 4.87 1.49 6.01
N ALA A 179 4.92 2.74 5.52
CA ALA A 179 3.94 3.34 4.62
C ALA A 179 3.61 2.46 3.39
N LEU A 180 4.59 1.75 2.83
CA LEU A 180 4.41 0.86 1.66
C LEU A 180 3.36 -0.24 1.86
N THR A 181 3.08 -0.66 3.11
CA THR A 181 2.05 -1.67 3.41
C THR A 181 0.67 -1.06 3.73
N HIS A 182 0.63 0.23 4.10
CA HIS A 182 -0.57 1.00 4.45
C HIS A 182 -1.17 1.81 3.26
N ASP A 183 -0.56 1.71 2.09
CA ASP A 183 -0.95 2.45 0.88
C ASP A 183 -2.12 1.81 0.09
N ARG A 184 -2.69 0.69 0.57
CA ARG A 184 -3.97 0.23 0.02
C ARG A 184 -5.10 1.12 0.51
N ILE A 185 -5.51 2.02 -0.36
CA ILE A 185 -6.74 2.77 -0.19
C ILE A 185 -7.91 1.79 -0.40
N ASP A 186 -8.61 1.45 0.68
CA ASP A 186 -9.80 0.61 0.59
C ASP A 186 -10.94 1.31 -0.16
N PHE A 187 -11.11 2.60 0.13
CA PHE A 187 -12.21 3.43 -0.36
C PHE A 187 -11.70 4.73 -0.97
N ASP A 188 -12.28 5.16 -2.09
CA ASP A 188 -12.00 6.46 -2.71
C ASP A 188 -12.05 7.63 -1.73
N VAL A 189 -13.00 7.60 -0.80
CA VAL A 189 -13.19 8.61 0.24
C VAL A 189 -12.13 8.62 1.35
N ASN A 190 -11.23 7.63 1.39
CA ASN A 190 -10.03 7.61 2.25
C ASN A 190 -8.77 8.10 1.52
N ASN A 191 -8.89 8.49 0.25
CA ASN A 191 -7.77 8.91 -0.58
C ASN A 191 -7.40 10.39 -0.38
N LEU A 192 -7.71 11.00 0.77
CA LEU A 192 -7.46 12.42 1.01
C LEU A 192 -6.41 12.62 2.10
N TYR A 193 -5.58 13.64 1.94
CA TYR A 193 -4.62 14.07 2.95
C TYR A 193 -4.50 15.60 3.01
N LEU A 194 -4.00 16.10 4.13
CA LEU A 194 -3.64 17.51 4.33
C LEU A 194 -2.18 17.64 4.76
N GLU A 195 -1.58 18.76 4.39
CA GLU A 195 -0.18 19.08 4.68
C GLU A 195 -0.03 20.55 5.06
N LYS A 196 1.05 20.85 5.79
CA LYS A 196 1.38 22.18 6.29
C LYS A 196 1.37 23.24 5.18
N SER A 197 0.87 24.43 5.52
CA SER A 197 0.82 25.63 4.65
C SER A 197 -0.16 25.57 3.46
N TYR A 198 -0.80 24.44 3.21
CA TYR A 198 -1.83 24.27 2.17
C TYR A 198 -3.22 24.61 2.71
N THR A 199 -3.44 25.89 3.05
CA THR A 199 -4.57 26.32 3.90
C THR A 199 -5.97 26.23 3.27
N ARG A 200 -6.05 26.06 1.96
CA ARG A 200 -7.31 25.94 1.20
C ARG A 200 -7.28 24.80 0.20
N GLU A 201 -6.31 23.91 0.37
CA GLU A 201 -5.94 22.93 -0.62
C GLU A 201 -5.99 21.54 0.00
N ILE A 202 -6.40 20.55 -0.80
CA ILE A 202 -6.52 19.17 -0.36
C ILE A 202 -5.83 18.27 -1.37
N GLY A 203 -5.03 17.33 -0.86
CA GLY A 203 -4.27 16.39 -1.69
C GLY A 203 -4.95 15.04 -1.79
N MET A 204 -4.55 14.25 -2.79
CA MET A 204 -4.96 12.85 -2.91
C MET A 204 -3.76 11.92 -2.66
N ARG A 205 -3.93 10.87 -1.84
CA ARG A 205 -2.82 9.95 -1.49
C ARG A 205 -2.30 9.17 -2.69
N VAL A 206 -3.21 8.78 -3.59
CA VAL A 206 -2.93 8.10 -4.86
C VAL A 206 -3.70 8.80 -5.97
N ASP A 207 -3.01 9.02 -7.08
CA ASP A 207 -3.63 9.55 -8.29
C ASP A 207 -4.24 8.42 -9.10
N ILE A 208 -5.54 8.51 -9.41
CA ILE A 208 -6.30 7.49 -10.14
C ILE A 208 -6.82 8.16 -11.40
N GLN A 209 -5.99 8.20 -12.44
CA GLN A 209 -6.33 8.84 -13.73
C GLN A 209 -6.72 7.84 -14.82
N GLU A 210 -6.36 6.57 -14.67
CA GLU A 210 -6.58 5.57 -15.72
C GLU A 210 -8.06 5.23 -15.87
N LEU A 211 -8.59 5.44 -17.08
CA LEU A 211 -9.93 4.98 -17.46
C LEU A 211 -9.97 3.43 -17.49
N PRO A 212 -11.08 2.79 -17.12
CA PRO A 212 -12.38 3.36 -16.70
C PRO A 212 -12.46 3.73 -15.21
N TYR A 213 -11.35 3.65 -14.48
CA TYR A 213 -11.29 3.72 -13.01
C TYR A 213 -10.98 5.11 -12.47
N SER A 214 -10.84 6.11 -13.35
CA SER A 214 -10.44 7.47 -12.99
C SER A 214 -11.35 8.07 -11.91
N ILE A 215 -10.77 8.59 -10.84
CA ILE A 215 -11.48 9.28 -9.76
C ILE A 215 -10.84 10.66 -9.56
N SER A 216 -11.61 11.72 -9.84
CA SER A 216 -11.18 13.08 -9.53
C SER A 216 -11.41 13.42 -8.05
N LEU A 217 -10.62 14.36 -7.54
CA LEU A 217 -10.79 14.95 -6.21
C LEU A 217 -12.23 15.45 -6.00
N GLU A 218 -12.81 16.13 -6.98
CA GLU A 218 -14.18 16.64 -6.95
C GLU A 218 -15.20 15.51 -6.80
N SER A 219 -14.98 14.37 -7.46
CA SER A 219 -15.83 13.19 -7.30
C SER A 219 -15.72 12.61 -5.89
N ILE A 220 -14.53 12.61 -5.29
CA ILE A 220 -14.33 12.14 -3.91
C ILE A 220 -15.10 13.06 -2.94
N VAL A 221 -14.93 14.37 -3.06
CA VAL A 221 -15.63 15.36 -2.21
C VAL A 221 -17.14 15.21 -2.34
N LYS A 222 -17.65 15.03 -3.56
CA LYS A 222 -19.08 14.77 -3.81
C LYS A 222 -19.53 13.46 -3.15
N ASN A 223 -18.79 12.37 -3.34
CA ASN A 223 -19.10 11.08 -2.75
C ASN A 223 -19.15 11.17 -1.22
N ILE A 224 -18.19 11.87 -0.60
CA ILE A 224 -18.19 12.11 0.85
C ILE A 224 -19.49 12.79 1.24
N LYS A 225 -19.82 13.95 0.66
CA LYS A 225 -21.03 14.72 1.00
C LYS A 225 -22.33 13.94 0.83
N GLU A 226 -22.38 13.03 -0.16
CA GLU A 226 -23.53 12.16 -0.44
C GLU A 226 -23.51 10.85 0.38
N LYS A 227 -22.54 10.65 1.29
CA LYS A 227 -22.27 9.39 2.00
C LYS A 227 -22.17 8.18 1.06
N LYS A 228 -21.53 8.37 -0.08
CA LYS A 228 -21.21 7.31 -1.04
C LYS A 228 -19.73 6.97 -0.98
N PHE A 229 -19.39 5.72 -1.28
CA PHE A 229 -18.00 5.29 -1.41
C PHE A 229 -17.84 4.23 -2.50
N ARG A 230 -16.66 4.16 -3.09
CA ARG A 230 -16.25 3.14 -4.06
C ARG A 230 -15.17 2.27 -3.43
N VAL A 231 -15.21 0.98 -3.71
CA VAL A 231 -14.22 0.02 -3.22
C VAL A 231 -13.09 -0.09 -4.26
N LEU A 232 -11.85 0.19 -3.84
CA LEU A 232 -10.69 0.34 -4.75
C LEU A 232 -9.70 -0.84 -4.72
N ARG A 233 -10.03 -1.89 -3.97
CA ARG A 233 -9.27 -3.15 -3.94
C ARG A 233 -10.25 -4.33 -3.95
N PRO A 234 -9.80 -5.56 -4.27
CA PRO A 234 -10.66 -6.71 -4.16
C PRO A 234 -11.13 -6.96 -2.73
N ILE A 235 -12.33 -7.52 -2.59
CA ILE A 235 -12.95 -7.80 -1.30
C ILE A 235 -12.35 -9.07 -0.68
N ASP A 236 -11.62 -8.88 0.41
CA ASP A 236 -11.26 -9.93 1.37
C ASP A 236 -12.07 -9.78 2.66
N SER A 237 -11.87 -10.68 3.64
CA SER A 237 -12.60 -10.67 4.91
C SER A 237 -12.45 -9.35 5.68
N LEU A 238 -11.23 -8.81 5.75
CA LEU A 238 -10.94 -7.54 6.43
C LEU A 238 -11.62 -6.36 5.75
N LEU A 239 -11.57 -6.29 4.42
CA LEU A 239 -12.28 -5.25 3.67
C LEU A 239 -13.79 -5.40 3.82
N GLN A 240 -14.31 -6.63 3.86
CA GLN A 240 -15.74 -6.87 4.07
C GLN A 240 -16.20 -6.32 5.44
N GLU A 241 -15.43 -6.50 6.50
CA GLU A 241 -15.71 -5.89 7.81
C GLU A 241 -15.73 -4.36 7.74
N ARG A 242 -14.78 -3.75 7.00
CA ARG A 242 -14.72 -2.30 6.78
C ARG A 242 -15.91 -1.80 5.96
N ILE A 243 -16.34 -2.53 4.93
CA ILE A 243 -17.54 -2.25 4.14
C ILE A 243 -18.79 -2.31 5.04
N ASN A 244 -18.90 -3.34 5.88
CA ASN A 244 -20.01 -3.49 6.82
C ASN A 244 -20.03 -2.33 7.83
N LYS A 245 -18.88 -1.89 8.33
CA LYS A 245 -18.77 -0.68 9.18
C LYS A 245 -19.29 0.57 8.45
N MET A 246 -18.90 0.78 7.20
CA MET A 246 -19.38 1.93 6.40
C MET A 246 -20.89 1.88 6.19
N LYS A 247 -21.45 0.72 5.82
CA LYS A 247 -22.88 0.56 5.55
C LYS A 247 -23.74 0.59 6.82
N ASN A 248 -23.42 -0.26 7.78
CA ASN A 248 -24.31 -0.58 8.89
C ASN A 248 -24.16 0.36 10.09
N ILE A 249 -22.99 1.00 10.26
CA ILE A 249 -22.72 1.87 11.41
C ILE A 249 -22.78 3.35 11.00
N ARG A 250 -22.22 3.68 9.83
CA ARG A 250 -22.08 5.08 9.37
C ARG A 250 -23.18 5.52 8.40
N ASN A 251 -24.00 4.58 7.93
CA ASN A 251 -25.06 4.76 6.93
C ASN A 251 -24.54 5.30 5.60
N TRP A 252 -23.47 4.69 5.07
CA TRP A 252 -22.92 4.99 3.75
C TRP A 252 -23.35 3.96 2.71
N THR A 253 -23.49 4.40 1.47
CA THR A 253 -23.90 3.56 0.34
C THR A 253 -22.71 3.27 -0.58
N GLN A 254 -22.49 2.00 -0.90
CA GLN A 254 -21.49 1.63 -1.89
C GLN A 254 -21.98 2.01 -3.29
N SER A 255 -21.14 2.70 -4.05
CA SER A 255 -21.38 3.10 -5.44
C SER A 255 -20.53 2.27 -6.39
N GLY A 256 -21.15 1.77 -7.46
CA GLY A 256 -20.46 1.01 -8.51
C GLY A 256 -19.95 -0.37 -8.06
N LYS A 257 -19.34 -1.08 -9.01
CA LYS A 257 -18.64 -2.34 -8.74
C LYS A 257 -17.27 -2.05 -8.10
N PRO A 258 -16.77 -2.90 -7.19
CA PRO A 258 -15.37 -2.84 -6.77
C PRO A 258 -14.46 -2.94 -7.99
N PHE A 259 -13.37 -2.18 -8.01
CA PHE A 259 -12.32 -2.32 -9.01
C PHE A 259 -10.97 -2.41 -8.31
N SER A 260 -10.16 -3.39 -8.74
CA SER A 260 -8.87 -3.69 -8.15
C SER A 260 -7.82 -2.76 -8.75
N ILE A 261 -7.63 -1.58 -8.17
CA ILE A 261 -6.50 -0.73 -8.56
C ILE A 261 -5.26 -1.27 -7.89
N VAL A 262 -4.23 -1.51 -8.70
CA VAL A 262 -2.87 -1.55 -8.20
C VAL A 262 -2.21 -0.23 -8.60
N PRO A 263 -1.91 0.67 -7.64
CA PRO A 263 -1.23 1.92 -7.96
C PRO A 263 0.09 1.65 -8.65
N SER A 264 0.44 2.45 -9.66
CA SER A 264 1.79 2.47 -10.19
C SER A 264 2.76 2.91 -9.08
N PRO A 265 3.90 2.22 -8.89
CA PRO A 265 4.99 2.66 -8.04
C PRO A 265 5.41 4.10 -8.35
N HIS A 266 5.77 4.86 -7.31
CA HIS A 266 6.33 6.21 -7.48
C HIS A 266 7.62 6.16 -8.28
N SER A 267 8.01 7.24 -8.95
CA SER A 267 9.32 7.39 -9.60
C SER A 267 10.56 7.02 -8.76
N HIS A 268 10.46 7.00 -7.42
CA HIS A 268 11.53 6.65 -6.48
C HIS A 268 11.36 5.27 -5.82
N ILE A 269 10.18 4.64 -5.92
CA ILE A 269 9.92 3.28 -5.44
C ILE A 269 9.94 2.38 -6.67
N ILE A 270 10.85 1.41 -6.68
CA ILE A 270 11.11 0.64 -7.89
C ILE A 270 9.97 -0.36 -8.15
N SER A 271 9.44 -0.98 -7.08
CA SER A 271 8.35 -1.95 -7.16
C SER A 271 7.35 -1.81 -6.00
N VAL A 272 6.11 -2.24 -6.23
CA VAL A 272 5.04 -2.38 -5.21
C VAL A 272 4.52 -3.81 -5.26
N VAL A 273 4.31 -4.43 -4.10
CA VAL A 273 3.73 -5.78 -3.97
C VAL A 273 2.31 -5.73 -3.45
N VAL A 274 1.43 -6.52 -4.05
CA VAL A 274 0.00 -6.50 -3.81
C VAL A 274 -0.51 -7.92 -3.56
N PRO A 275 -0.78 -8.32 -2.30
CA PRO A 275 -1.52 -9.54 -1.97
C PRO A 275 -2.78 -9.78 -2.83
N LEU A 276 -2.82 -10.92 -3.51
CA LEU A 276 -3.98 -11.40 -4.22
C LEU A 276 -5.01 -11.97 -3.23
N PRO A 277 -6.31 -11.74 -3.46
CA PRO A 277 -7.36 -12.40 -2.67
C PRO A 277 -7.34 -13.89 -2.94
N SER A 278 -7.53 -14.67 -1.88
CA SER A 278 -7.65 -16.12 -2.00
C SER A 278 -8.78 -16.53 -2.93
N SER A 279 -9.86 -15.75 -3.04
CA SER A 279 -10.99 -16.01 -3.94
C SER A 279 -10.74 -15.71 -5.42
N SER A 280 -9.61 -15.08 -5.79
CA SER A 280 -9.35 -14.73 -7.19
C SER A 280 -8.94 -15.94 -8.02
N ASP A 281 -9.37 -15.99 -9.29
CA ASP A 281 -9.04 -17.09 -10.22
C ASP A 281 -7.52 -17.30 -10.33
N LEU A 282 -6.75 -16.20 -10.38
CA LEU A 282 -5.29 -16.25 -10.44
C LEU A 282 -4.66 -16.85 -9.18
N TYR A 283 -5.22 -16.53 -8.00
CA TYR A 283 -4.79 -17.15 -6.75
C TYR A 283 -5.10 -18.65 -6.75
N GLN A 284 -6.32 -19.04 -7.11
CA GLN A 284 -6.77 -20.43 -7.08
C GLN A 284 -6.00 -21.30 -8.09
N ASP A 285 -5.76 -20.79 -9.30
CA ASP A 285 -4.94 -21.46 -10.32
C ASP A 285 -3.52 -21.70 -9.81
N LEU A 286 -2.86 -20.65 -9.29
CA LEU A 286 -1.51 -20.80 -8.76
C LEU A 286 -1.45 -21.69 -7.52
N ALA A 287 -2.45 -21.59 -6.64
CA ALA A 287 -2.55 -22.45 -5.47
C ALA A 287 -2.67 -23.93 -5.85
N THR A 288 -3.47 -24.24 -6.88
CA THR A 288 -3.61 -25.59 -7.42
C THR A 288 -2.27 -26.09 -7.98
N LYS A 289 -1.54 -25.26 -8.72
CA LYS A 289 -0.20 -25.63 -9.24
C LYS A 289 0.79 -25.89 -8.10
N MET A 290 0.79 -25.06 -7.06
CA MET A 290 1.67 -25.22 -5.90
C MET A 290 1.43 -26.51 -5.11
N GLN A 291 0.20 -27.06 -5.12
CA GLN A 291 -0.10 -28.34 -4.45
C GLN A 291 0.73 -29.52 -4.99
N VAL A 292 1.22 -29.44 -6.23
CA VAL A 292 2.08 -30.46 -6.85
C VAL A 292 3.38 -30.68 -6.09
N ILE A 293 3.85 -29.68 -5.33
CA ILE A 293 5.04 -29.83 -4.49
C ILE A 293 4.85 -30.92 -3.41
N GLY A 294 3.62 -31.10 -2.91
CA GLY A 294 3.30 -32.09 -1.87
C GLY A 294 3.57 -31.58 -0.45
N GLY A 295 3.82 -32.51 0.49
CA GLY A 295 4.30 -32.18 1.84
C GLY A 295 3.31 -31.51 2.81
N GLY A 296 2.11 -31.15 2.37
CA GLY A 296 1.18 -30.38 3.19
C GLY A 296 1.44 -28.87 3.14
N ILE A 297 1.98 -28.38 2.01
CA ILE A 297 2.28 -26.97 1.81
C ILE A 297 1.10 -26.07 2.15
N GLN A 298 1.40 -25.01 2.90
CA GLN A 298 0.44 -23.96 3.22
C GLN A 298 0.89 -22.64 2.63
N ILE A 299 0.12 -22.16 1.66
CA ILE A 299 0.31 -20.83 1.08
C ILE A 299 -0.08 -19.79 2.14
N LYS A 300 0.87 -18.91 2.48
CA LYS A 300 0.65 -17.78 3.40
C LYS A 300 0.20 -16.54 2.64
N SER A 301 0.83 -16.27 1.49
CA SER A 301 0.42 -15.19 0.60
C SER A 301 0.83 -15.46 -0.85
N ILE A 302 0.03 -14.92 -1.78
CA ILE A 302 0.44 -14.72 -3.17
C ILE A 302 0.33 -13.23 -3.42
N GLU A 303 1.41 -12.59 -3.84
CA GLU A 303 1.49 -11.14 -4.01
C GLU A 303 1.86 -10.82 -5.45
N GLN A 304 1.05 -9.99 -6.12
CA GLN A 304 1.36 -9.47 -7.44
C GLN A 304 2.38 -8.34 -7.34
N ILE A 305 3.43 -8.43 -8.15
CA ILE A 305 4.49 -7.43 -8.22
C ILE A 305 4.13 -6.45 -9.33
N ARG A 306 4.16 -5.15 -9.03
CA ARG A 306 4.06 -4.08 -10.03
C ARG A 306 5.34 -3.27 -10.06
N ASN A 307 5.93 -3.18 -11.23
CA ASN A 307 7.16 -2.46 -11.49
C ASN A 307 7.12 -1.92 -12.93
N PRO A 308 6.66 -0.67 -13.14
CA PRO A 308 6.46 -0.10 -14.47
C PRO A 308 7.71 -0.08 -15.34
N ARG A 309 8.89 0.02 -14.72
CA ARG A 309 10.17 -0.01 -15.45
C ARG A 309 10.43 -1.40 -16.02
N LEU A 310 10.29 -2.44 -15.21
CA LEU A 310 10.43 -3.83 -15.67
C LEU A 310 9.31 -4.23 -16.62
N GLU A 311 8.07 -3.80 -16.36
CA GLU A 311 6.93 -4.03 -17.25
C GLU A 311 7.15 -3.38 -18.62
N GLY A 312 7.60 -2.13 -18.67
CA GLY A 312 7.92 -1.43 -19.92
C GLY A 312 9.07 -2.09 -20.69
N LEU A 313 10.13 -2.50 -19.98
CA LEU A 313 11.24 -3.25 -20.59
C LEU A 313 10.76 -4.60 -21.13
N TYR A 314 9.94 -5.32 -20.37
CA TYR A 314 9.38 -6.60 -20.76
C TYR A 314 8.48 -6.50 -22.00
N GLU A 315 7.58 -5.52 -22.06
CA GLU A 315 6.70 -5.31 -23.21
C GLU A 315 7.47 -4.89 -24.47
N PHE A 316 8.54 -4.10 -24.31
CA PHE A 316 9.47 -3.83 -25.41
C PHE A 316 10.14 -5.13 -25.91
N MET A 317 10.67 -5.94 -25.00
CA MET A 317 11.29 -7.23 -25.33
C MET A 317 10.29 -8.19 -25.99
N LYS A 318 9.05 -8.23 -25.51
CA LYS A 318 7.95 -9.02 -26.07
C LYS A 318 7.68 -8.65 -27.51
N THR A 319 7.57 -7.36 -27.81
CA THR A 319 7.35 -6.86 -29.17
C THR A 319 8.54 -7.20 -30.08
N ASN A 320 9.77 -7.04 -29.58
CA ASN A 320 10.98 -7.35 -30.33
C ASN A 320 11.10 -8.85 -30.68
N ILE A 321 10.94 -9.74 -29.68
CA ILE A 321 11.00 -11.20 -29.88
C ILE A 321 9.85 -11.66 -30.77
N ALA A 322 8.64 -11.10 -30.61
CA ALA A 322 7.50 -11.40 -31.46
C ALA A 322 7.84 -11.14 -32.94
N GLY A 323 8.44 -9.99 -33.27
CA GLY A 323 8.85 -9.67 -34.64
C GLY A 323 9.90 -10.60 -35.25
N GLN A 324 10.63 -11.35 -34.40
CA GLN A 324 11.65 -12.33 -34.82
C GLN A 324 11.10 -13.77 -34.87
N CYS A 325 9.87 -14.00 -34.38
CA CYS A 325 9.27 -15.32 -34.29
C CYS A 325 8.22 -15.55 -35.38
N PRO A 326 8.00 -16.82 -35.81
CA PRO A 326 6.87 -17.17 -36.67
C PRO A 326 5.54 -16.71 -36.05
N GLN A 327 4.62 -16.24 -36.90
CA GLN A 327 3.28 -15.80 -36.51
C GLN A 327 3.25 -14.64 -35.49
N SER A 328 4.35 -13.90 -35.35
CA SER A 328 4.48 -12.82 -34.35
C SER A 328 4.21 -13.28 -32.92
N ASN A 329 4.50 -14.55 -32.60
CA ASN A 329 4.25 -15.13 -31.28
C ASN A 329 5.56 -15.25 -30.48
N PRO A 330 5.73 -14.50 -29.38
CA PRO A 330 6.95 -14.54 -28.57
C PRO A 330 7.02 -15.78 -27.65
N LYS A 331 6.05 -16.70 -27.72
CA LYS A 331 5.91 -17.87 -26.85
C LYS A 331 6.05 -17.52 -25.36
N GLU A 332 5.22 -16.57 -24.92
CA GLU A 332 5.13 -16.20 -23.51
C GLU A 332 4.58 -17.37 -22.68
N ARG A 333 5.29 -17.74 -21.61
CA ARG A 333 4.84 -18.72 -20.61
C ARG A 333 4.97 -18.15 -19.21
N CYS A 334 4.08 -18.58 -18.31
CA CYS A 334 4.28 -18.36 -16.88
C CYS A 334 5.01 -19.57 -16.28
N LEU A 335 6.13 -19.34 -15.61
CA LEU A 335 7.02 -20.37 -15.09
C LEU A 335 7.48 -20.03 -13.66
N PHE A 336 7.86 -21.05 -12.90
CA PHE A 336 8.36 -20.93 -11.54
C PHE A 336 9.86 -20.62 -11.50
N HIS A 337 10.27 -19.85 -10.50
CA HIS A 337 11.66 -19.56 -10.18
C HIS A 337 11.85 -19.54 -8.67
N GLY A 338 12.61 -20.50 -8.15
CA GLY A 338 13.04 -20.52 -6.75
C GLY A 338 14.33 -19.75 -6.56
N THR A 339 14.47 -19.08 -5.43
CA THR A 339 15.67 -18.31 -5.11
C THR A 339 15.93 -18.27 -3.60
N ASN A 340 17.11 -17.78 -3.23
CA ASN A 340 17.48 -17.55 -1.83
C ASN A 340 16.80 -16.28 -1.28
N THR A 341 16.77 -16.15 0.05
CA THR A 341 16.14 -15.02 0.75
C THR A 341 16.72 -13.66 0.36
N ASP A 342 18.03 -13.61 0.13
CA ASP A 342 18.77 -12.37 -0.11
C ASP A 342 18.47 -11.78 -1.50
N ALA A 343 18.11 -12.61 -2.47
CA ALA A 343 17.78 -12.18 -3.83
C ALA A 343 16.33 -11.73 -3.99
N ILE A 344 15.42 -12.00 -3.04
CA ILE A 344 13.99 -11.71 -3.18
C ILE A 344 13.76 -10.22 -3.46
N GLN A 345 14.35 -9.34 -2.64
CA GLN A 345 14.17 -7.90 -2.81
C GLN A 345 14.81 -7.41 -4.11
N GLY A 346 16.01 -7.92 -4.42
CA GLY A 346 16.73 -7.60 -5.65
C GLY A 346 15.95 -7.95 -6.91
N ILE A 347 15.37 -9.15 -6.98
CA ILE A 347 14.53 -9.60 -8.10
C ILE A 347 13.23 -8.78 -8.16
N THR A 348 12.64 -8.46 -7.02
CA THR A 348 11.39 -7.67 -6.97
C THR A 348 11.58 -6.26 -7.52
N ASP A 349 12.69 -5.61 -7.19
CA ASP A 349 13.00 -4.25 -7.62
C ASP A 349 13.66 -4.18 -9.00
N TYR A 350 14.59 -5.08 -9.30
CA TYR A 350 15.46 -4.98 -10.48
C TYR A 350 15.27 -6.13 -11.47
N GLY A 351 14.34 -7.05 -11.23
CA GLY A 351 14.06 -8.16 -12.13
C GLY A 351 15.16 -9.22 -12.14
N PHE A 352 15.13 -10.07 -13.16
CA PHE A 352 16.15 -11.09 -13.38
C PHE A 352 17.36 -10.47 -14.11
N ASP A 353 18.22 -9.82 -13.34
CA ASP A 353 19.41 -9.12 -13.81
C ASP A 353 20.53 -10.10 -14.20
N ASP A 354 21.05 -9.96 -15.42
CA ASP A 354 22.00 -10.88 -16.04
C ASP A 354 23.38 -10.92 -15.35
N ARG A 355 23.72 -9.87 -14.60
CA ARG A 355 24.92 -9.82 -13.77
C ARG A 355 24.88 -10.79 -12.59
N TYR A 356 23.68 -11.22 -12.19
CA TYR A 356 23.45 -12.14 -11.06
C TYR A 356 22.99 -13.53 -11.50
N PHE A 357 23.02 -13.83 -12.80
CA PHE A 357 22.68 -15.17 -13.28
C PHE A 357 23.64 -16.22 -12.73
N SER A 358 23.12 -17.44 -12.57
CA SER A 358 23.93 -18.54 -12.05
C SER A 358 24.93 -18.99 -13.09
N SER A 359 26.22 -18.90 -12.76
CA SER A 359 27.31 -19.46 -13.57
C SER A 359 27.48 -20.98 -13.41
N SER A 360 26.71 -21.61 -12.51
CA SER A 360 26.81 -23.04 -12.18
C SER A 360 25.73 -23.91 -12.81
N GLY A 361 24.85 -23.33 -13.62
CA GLY A 361 23.72 -24.04 -14.20
C GLY A 361 24.11 -24.97 -15.36
N ARG A 362 23.32 -26.03 -15.55
CA ARG A 362 23.55 -27.08 -16.56
C ARG A 362 23.60 -26.55 -18.00
N TRP A 363 22.94 -25.44 -18.28
CA TRP A 363 22.93 -24.77 -19.59
C TRP A 363 23.56 -23.37 -19.51
N GLY A 364 24.53 -23.18 -18.62
CA GLY A 364 25.36 -21.98 -18.54
C GLY A 364 24.72 -20.79 -17.82
N HIS A 365 25.27 -19.60 -18.07
CA HIS A 365 25.04 -18.35 -17.34
C HIS A 365 23.72 -17.68 -17.74
N GLY A 366 22.62 -18.13 -17.12
CA GLY A 366 21.27 -17.67 -17.44
C GLY A 366 20.34 -17.62 -16.22
N ALA A 367 19.13 -17.08 -16.44
CA ALA A 367 18.02 -17.22 -15.49
C ALA A 367 17.23 -18.49 -15.82
N TYR A 368 17.07 -19.35 -14.80
CA TYR A 368 16.46 -20.67 -14.92
C TYR A 368 15.02 -20.64 -14.41
N PHE A 369 14.12 -21.24 -15.18
CA PHE A 369 12.71 -21.35 -14.86
C PHE A 369 12.22 -22.78 -15.07
N ALA A 370 11.19 -23.18 -14.35
CA ALA A 370 10.57 -24.50 -14.50
C ALA A 370 9.05 -24.39 -14.61
N ASP A 371 8.42 -25.29 -15.33
CA ASP A 371 6.96 -25.42 -15.35
C ASP A 371 6.44 -26.18 -14.12
N ASP A 372 7.23 -27.11 -13.60
CA ASP A 372 6.95 -27.81 -12.35
C ASP A 372 7.52 -27.07 -11.13
N PRO A 373 6.68 -26.68 -10.15
CA PRO A 373 7.13 -25.94 -8.98
C PRO A 373 8.06 -26.75 -8.05
N ARG A 374 8.05 -28.09 -8.11
CA ARG A 374 8.98 -28.94 -7.33
C ARG A 374 10.43 -28.65 -7.65
N LYS A 375 10.72 -28.43 -8.94
CA LYS A 375 12.07 -28.08 -9.39
C LYS A 375 12.51 -26.77 -8.76
N SER A 376 11.65 -25.74 -8.79
CA SER A 376 11.95 -24.44 -8.20
C SER A 376 12.01 -24.49 -6.67
N HIS A 377 11.18 -25.31 -6.01
CA HIS A 377 11.18 -25.46 -4.55
C HIS A 377 12.55 -25.88 -4.01
N GLY A 378 13.25 -26.79 -4.71
CA GLY A 378 14.61 -27.23 -4.35
C GLY A 378 15.68 -26.12 -4.37
N TYR A 379 15.38 -24.95 -4.94
CA TYR A 379 16.25 -23.76 -4.94
C TYR A 379 15.77 -22.66 -3.99
N THR A 380 14.70 -22.91 -3.23
CA THR A 380 14.24 -21.99 -2.20
C THR A 380 14.90 -22.31 -0.86
N ASN A 381 15.27 -21.27 -0.12
CA ASN A 381 15.76 -21.42 1.25
C ASN A 381 14.65 -21.11 2.25
N LEU A 382 14.63 -21.85 3.35
CA LEU A 382 13.76 -21.56 4.48
C LEU A 382 14.24 -20.26 5.13
N ASN A 383 13.34 -19.28 5.23
CA ASN A 383 13.60 -18.06 5.98
C ASN A 383 13.66 -18.40 7.47
N PRO A 384 14.80 -18.17 8.16
CA PRO A 384 14.95 -18.52 9.56
C PRO A 384 14.02 -17.72 10.49
N GLN A 385 13.58 -16.51 10.10
CA GLN A 385 12.77 -15.65 10.96
C GLN A 385 11.31 -16.09 11.06
N ASP A 386 10.71 -16.53 9.96
CA ASP A 386 9.28 -16.85 9.87
C ASP A 386 8.99 -18.27 9.39
N GLN A 387 10.04 -19.06 9.13
CA GLN A 387 9.96 -20.45 8.68
C GLN A 387 9.18 -20.60 7.36
N THR A 388 9.32 -19.63 6.45
CA THR A 388 8.67 -19.65 5.12
C THR A 388 9.66 -19.81 3.97
N HIS A 389 9.16 -20.32 2.85
CA HIS A 389 9.81 -20.33 1.55
C HIS A 389 9.19 -19.25 0.65
N VAL A 390 10.01 -18.69 -0.25
CA VAL A 390 9.55 -17.74 -1.27
C VAL A 390 9.93 -18.24 -2.66
N MET A 391 8.98 -18.16 -3.58
CA MET A 391 9.17 -18.51 -4.98
C MET A 391 8.48 -17.46 -5.87
N PHE A 392 9.07 -17.18 -7.03
CA PHE A 392 8.44 -16.34 -8.04
C PHE A 392 7.69 -17.18 -9.08
N TYR A 393 6.54 -16.67 -9.51
CA TYR A 393 5.87 -17.11 -10.74
C TYR A 393 6.03 -15.97 -11.75
N ALA A 394 6.87 -16.19 -12.76
CA ALA A 394 7.35 -15.17 -13.69
C ALA A 394 6.74 -15.37 -15.08
N LYS A 395 6.52 -14.27 -15.81
CA LYS A 395 6.24 -14.32 -17.24
C LYS A 395 7.55 -14.35 -18.00
N VAL A 396 7.73 -15.32 -18.90
CA VAL A 396 9.00 -15.58 -19.60
C VAL A 396 8.74 -15.66 -21.10
N LEU A 397 9.51 -14.88 -21.87
CA LEU A 397 9.44 -14.86 -23.32
C LEU A 397 10.41 -15.90 -23.89
N LEU A 398 9.90 -17.05 -24.31
CA LEU A 398 10.77 -18.14 -24.78
C LEU A 398 11.19 -17.99 -26.25
N GLY A 399 10.37 -17.33 -27.06
CA GLY A 399 10.62 -17.15 -28.50
C GLY A 399 10.93 -18.46 -29.22
N ILE A 400 11.92 -18.42 -30.11
CA ILE A 400 12.51 -19.62 -30.73
C ILE A 400 13.45 -20.29 -29.73
N GLN A 401 13.14 -21.53 -29.34
CA GLN A 401 13.86 -22.28 -28.30
C GLN A 401 14.86 -23.27 -28.91
N SER A 402 16.07 -23.33 -28.35
CA SER A 402 17.04 -24.40 -28.62
C SER A 402 16.79 -25.52 -27.61
N VAL A 403 16.31 -26.67 -28.09
CA VAL A 403 16.10 -27.86 -27.23
C VAL A 403 17.43 -28.57 -27.06
N GLN A 404 17.89 -28.72 -25.82
CA GLN A 404 19.15 -29.38 -25.48
C GLN A 404 18.88 -30.52 -24.50
N ASN A 405 19.35 -31.73 -24.83
CA ASN A 405 19.19 -32.92 -24.00
C ASN A 405 20.46 -33.31 -23.22
N THR A 406 21.52 -32.53 -23.40
CA THR A 406 22.83 -32.69 -22.76
C THR A 406 23.25 -31.37 -22.14
N ASP A 407 24.05 -31.46 -21.08
CA ASP A 407 24.53 -30.30 -20.34
C ASP A 407 25.50 -29.49 -21.21
N ASN A 408 25.34 -28.16 -21.17
CA ASN A 408 26.22 -27.21 -21.82
C ASN A 408 26.43 -26.00 -20.90
N ALA A 409 27.21 -26.20 -19.84
CA ALA A 409 27.53 -25.17 -18.86
C ALA A 409 28.36 -23.99 -19.43
N SER A 410 28.85 -24.10 -20.67
CA SER A 410 29.66 -23.05 -21.31
C SER A 410 28.85 -21.91 -21.93
N LEU A 411 27.52 -22.06 -22.02
CA LEU A 411 26.67 -21.05 -22.64
C LEU A 411 26.65 -19.76 -21.81
N ASN A 412 26.82 -18.63 -22.49
CA ASN A 412 26.62 -17.28 -21.93
C ASN A 412 25.48 -16.52 -22.64
N ALA A 413 24.88 -17.16 -23.64
CA ALA A 413 23.76 -16.67 -24.42
C ALA A 413 23.02 -17.87 -25.02
N ALA A 414 21.79 -17.67 -25.47
CA ALA A 414 21.10 -18.65 -26.29
C ALA A 414 21.92 -18.92 -27.58
N PRO A 415 21.94 -20.16 -28.11
CA PRO A 415 22.62 -20.47 -29.37
C PRO A 415 22.15 -19.56 -30.52
N ILE A 416 23.02 -19.35 -31.52
CA ILE A 416 22.73 -18.48 -32.67
C ILE A 416 21.41 -18.87 -33.32
N GLY A 417 20.53 -17.89 -33.53
CA GLY A 417 19.18 -18.09 -34.09
C GLY A 417 18.09 -18.42 -33.06
N TYR A 418 18.44 -18.54 -31.77
CA TYR A 418 17.51 -18.84 -30.69
C TYR A 418 17.45 -17.71 -29.65
N HIS A 419 16.33 -17.67 -28.92
CA HIS A 419 16.05 -16.68 -27.87
C HIS A 419 16.22 -17.27 -26.47
N SER A 420 16.04 -18.59 -26.32
CA SER A 420 16.13 -19.29 -25.05
C SER A 420 16.59 -20.74 -25.27
N VAL A 421 16.95 -21.41 -24.18
CA VAL A 421 17.24 -22.85 -24.16
C VAL A 421 16.11 -23.57 -23.42
N GLN A 422 15.66 -24.68 -23.97
CA GLN A 422 14.84 -25.67 -23.26
C GLN A 422 15.74 -26.85 -22.92
N GLY A 423 16.12 -26.92 -21.65
CA GLY A 423 16.87 -28.02 -21.07
C GLY A 423 15.97 -29.22 -20.86
N THR A 424 16.33 -30.33 -21.48
CA THR A 424 15.69 -31.64 -21.40
C THR A 424 16.72 -32.67 -20.93
N GLY A 425 16.29 -33.84 -20.44
CA GLY A 425 17.20 -34.88 -19.95
C GLY A 425 17.49 -34.84 -18.44
N GLY A 426 16.90 -33.89 -17.72
CA GLY A 426 16.75 -33.94 -16.26
C GLY A 426 15.41 -34.56 -15.84
N GLN A 427 15.17 -34.64 -14.52
CA GLN A 427 13.85 -35.01 -13.98
C GLN A 427 12.75 -34.02 -14.35
N TYR A 428 13.13 -32.74 -14.52
CA TYR A 428 12.25 -31.64 -14.86
C TYR A 428 12.77 -30.93 -16.10
N GLU A 429 11.86 -30.38 -16.90
CA GLU A 429 12.24 -29.45 -17.96
C GLU A 429 12.62 -28.10 -17.35
N GLU A 430 13.66 -27.49 -17.91
CA GLU A 430 14.16 -26.18 -17.48
C GLU A 430 14.18 -25.23 -18.69
N TYR A 431 13.81 -23.98 -18.45
CA TYR A 431 13.71 -22.96 -19.47
C TYR A 431 14.66 -21.82 -19.09
N ILE A 432 15.63 -21.53 -19.96
CA ILE A 432 16.74 -20.62 -19.66
C ILE A 432 16.70 -19.45 -20.60
N VAL A 433 16.65 -18.24 -20.03
CA VAL A 433 16.81 -16.97 -20.77
C VAL A 433 18.09 -16.29 -20.32
N TYR A 434 18.73 -15.59 -21.26
CA TYR A 434 20.08 -15.03 -21.08
C TYR A 434 20.10 -13.50 -21.18
N ARG A 435 18.94 -12.87 -21.40
CA ARG A 435 18.84 -11.42 -21.61
C ARG A 435 18.01 -10.80 -20.50
N TYR A 436 18.52 -9.70 -19.96
CA TYR A 436 17.75 -8.86 -19.05
C TYR A 436 16.47 -8.36 -19.73
N GLY A 437 15.35 -8.38 -18.98
CA GLY A 437 14.03 -7.99 -19.48
C GLY A 437 13.26 -9.06 -20.26
N GLN A 438 13.85 -10.24 -20.52
CA GLN A 438 13.16 -11.36 -21.18
C GLN A 438 12.22 -12.14 -20.23
N ALA A 439 12.37 -11.93 -18.93
CA ALA A 439 11.49 -12.46 -17.89
C ALA A 439 11.05 -11.33 -16.94
N LEU A 440 9.77 -11.36 -16.54
CA LEU A 440 9.16 -10.42 -15.61
C LEU A 440 8.73 -11.18 -14.34
N PRO A 441 9.25 -10.84 -13.15
CA PRO A 441 8.72 -11.38 -11.89
C PRO A 441 7.29 -10.88 -11.71
N TYR A 442 6.32 -11.77 -11.86
CA TYR A 442 4.91 -11.39 -11.95
C TYR A 442 4.19 -11.57 -10.60
N LEU A 443 4.35 -12.73 -9.97
CA LEU A 443 3.83 -13.02 -8.63
C LEU A 443 4.96 -13.52 -7.72
N LYS A 444 4.89 -13.15 -6.44
CA LYS A 444 5.70 -13.69 -5.34
C LYS A 444 4.81 -14.56 -4.47
N VAL A 445 5.19 -15.82 -4.27
CA VAL A 445 4.44 -16.79 -3.45
C VAL A 445 5.24 -17.05 -2.18
N THR A 446 4.60 -16.84 -1.03
CA THR A 446 5.17 -17.14 0.30
C THR A 446 4.40 -18.31 0.89
N TYR A 447 5.09 -19.38 1.28
CA TYR A 447 4.46 -20.63 1.73
C TYR A 447 5.33 -21.37 2.76
N THR A 448 4.74 -22.27 3.52
CA THR A 448 5.47 -23.24 4.37
C THR A 448 5.37 -24.62 3.73
N ALA A 449 6.42 -25.43 3.86
CA ALA A 449 6.52 -26.75 3.22
C ALA A 449 6.80 -27.87 4.22
#